data_AF-A0A4R9KG99-F1
#
_entry.id   AF-A0A4R9KG99-F1
#
_cell.length_a   1.000
_cell.length_b   1.000
_cell.length_c   1.000
_cell.angle_alpha   90.00
_cell.angle_beta   90.00
_cell.angle_gamma   90.00
#
_symmetry.space_group_name_H-M   'P 1'
#
loop_
_entity.id
_entity.type
_entity.pdbx_description
1 polymer ?
#
loop_
_entity_poly.entity_id
_entity_poly.type
_entity_poly.pdbx_seq_one_letter_code
_entity_poly.pdbx_strand_id
1 'polypeptide(L)'
;MGRQFGEIMNEIGQFEPIFDFYPVMARNLLLGSLPRSQRNFLAKGVTSFLVNWMSKRMKKHRPSEFSARTIAALEAAGRSSKLEKELFTMDAFQNSVGFLGMIQLLPELAHLSPARNPQIIPACTSVSVWGDQSADGKLYHARNFDFPGVEVWDKRPIVVFCTPEKGLRYGYIACRGADVPGITAFNEAGLTIAFHTRFHKKIGFSGLGVIDFGHKIISEARSIEDAVKIAKDHKINSTWGLIVTNHNEKGPKAAIIETNYGNVDVVYPKLGKDHIVNTNHYQSEKLQDGEIMAAPVFYHHCLSRFDRAEQLLSSQKRKGTSVVDLQNILNDTVDCTSGEIRTMGSTIRQITSVKSVVMSVEARKIYVSVGTAPTGSGPYMEIPMAWGEPGYKVLDLSNTKKAKVTKQGKIDQGKTDTAIKYYKNAMLINDDPKLGGVDEILSELNKANNLASGKDPSILFLEAILYLEKGNLNKAAFLLEQAEDLETSSFRKQQSALWLARTQSVLGKQRIANHFYDKIRNSKTEFSTQIWKQKVFQDKGKYSAKKLRQVTPNFIIVEANEL
;
A
#
# COMPACT_ATOMS: atom_id res chain seq x y z
N MET A 1 -13.77 20.26 18.06
CA MET A 1 -13.54 19.09 17.19
C MET A 1 -12.75 17.95 17.83
N GLY A 2 -11.47 18.12 18.23
CA GLY A 2 -10.68 17.01 18.80
C GLY A 2 -11.34 16.33 19.99
N ARG A 3 -11.71 17.10 21.01
CA ARG A 3 -12.49 16.64 22.17
C ARG A 3 -13.77 15.88 21.77
N GLN A 4 -14.57 16.44 20.86
CA GLN A 4 -15.81 15.81 20.37
C GLN A 4 -15.54 14.46 19.71
N PHE A 5 -14.49 14.34 18.89
CA PHE A 5 -14.08 13.06 18.31
C PHE A 5 -13.76 12.04 19.40
N GLY A 6 -13.00 12.45 20.44
CA GLY A 6 -12.67 11.59 21.56
C GLY A 6 -13.88 11.13 22.38
N GLU A 7 -14.80 12.05 22.70
CA GLU A 7 -16.07 11.77 23.41
C GLU A 7 -16.92 10.76 22.61
N ILE A 8 -17.09 11.00 21.30
CA ILE A 8 -17.83 10.10 20.40
C ILE A 8 -17.16 8.73 20.32
N MET A 9 -15.83 8.64 20.22
CA MET A 9 -15.12 7.35 20.21
C MET A 9 -15.32 6.59 21.52
N ASN A 10 -15.33 7.29 22.66
CA ASN A 10 -15.55 6.69 23.96
C ASN A 10 -16.97 6.13 24.11
N GLU A 11 -17.97 6.85 23.59
CA GLU A 11 -19.37 6.40 23.59
C GLU A 11 -19.61 5.20 22.65
N ILE A 12 -19.04 5.25 21.44
CA ILE A 12 -19.18 4.18 20.43
C ILE A 12 -18.37 2.92 20.79
N GLY A 13 -17.21 3.08 21.41
CA GLY A 13 -16.29 2.01 21.77
C GLY A 13 -15.62 1.29 20.58
N GLN A 14 -14.86 0.23 20.90
CA GLN A 14 -14.13 -0.62 19.95
C GLN A 14 -13.00 0.07 19.18
N PHE A 15 -12.41 1.13 19.74
CA PHE A 15 -11.34 1.89 19.10
C PHE A 15 -9.96 1.58 19.69
N GLU A 16 -9.90 0.84 20.80
CA GLU A 16 -8.70 0.38 21.52
C GLU A 16 -7.62 -0.21 20.60
N PRO A 17 -7.94 -1.12 19.64
CA PRO A 17 -6.91 -1.83 18.90
C PRO A 17 -5.97 -0.92 18.09
N ILE A 18 -6.42 0.29 17.75
CA ILE A 18 -5.58 1.25 17.03
C ILE A 18 -4.37 1.69 17.86
N PHE A 19 -4.52 1.79 19.17
CA PHE A 19 -3.46 2.26 20.07
C PHE A 19 -2.45 1.18 20.42
N ASP A 20 -2.80 -0.09 20.26
CA ASP A 20 -1.84 -1.19 20.32
C ASP A 20 -1.08 -1.32 18.99
N PHE A 21 -1.75 -1.04 17.88
CA PHE A 21 -1.22 -1.19 16.53
C PHE A 21 -0.17 -0.13 16.17
N TYR A 22 -0.50 1.16 16.31
CA TYR A 22 0.35 2.24 15.81
C TYR A 22 1.75 2.35 16.44
N PRO A 23 1.93 2.18 17.77
CA PRO A 23 3.24 2.29 18.41
C PRO A 23 4.27 1.27 17.94
N VAL A 24 3.81 0.14 17.42
CA VAL A 24 4.68 -0.96 16.98
C VAL A 24 4.74 -1.12 15.47
N MET A 25 3.85 -0.46 14.72
CA MET A 25 3.69 -0.66 13.29
C MET A 25 5.01 -0.43 12.53
N ALA A 26 5.57 0.77 12.54
CA ALA A 26 6.78 1.10 11.77
C ALA A 26 7.95 0.16 12.09
N ARG A 27 8.12 -0.19 13.37
CA ARG A 27 9.12 -1.18 13.81
C ARG A 27 8.86 -2.55 13.17
N ASN A 28 7.63 -3.05 13.24
CA ASN A 28 7.29 -4.35 12.71
C ASN A 28 7.50 -4.39 11.18
N LEU A 29 7.21 -3.30 10.46
CA LEU A 29 7.46 -3.22 9.01
C LEU A 29 8.96 -3.31 8.69
N LEU A 30 9.79 -2.54 9.39
CA LEU A 30 11.25 -2.54 9.20
C LEU A 30 11.89 -3.89 9.56
N LEU A 31 11.35 -4.58 10.58
CA LEU A 31 11.84 -5.90 10.98
C LEU A 31 11.29 -7.04 10.12
N GLY A 32 10.13 -6.85 9.47
CA GLY A 32 9.51 -7.84 8.59
C GLY A 32 10.40 -8.26 7.43
N SER A 33 11.29 -7.36 6.97
CA SER A 33 12.31 -7.67 5.95
C SER A 33 13.45 -8.57 6.42
N LEU A 34 13.65 -8.68 7.73
CA LEU A 34 14.75 -9.49 8.25
C LEU A 34 14.34 -10.96 8.34
N PRO A 35 15.30 -11.90 8.16
CA PRO A 35 15.12 -13.29 8.54
C PRO A 35 14.52 -13.42 9.92
N ARG A 36 13.59 -14.36 10.12
CA ARG A 36 12.92 -14.57 11.42
C ARG A 36 13.93 -14.75 12.56
N SER A 37 15.04 -15.46 12.30
CA SER A 37 16.14 -15.63 13.25
C SER A 37 16.85 -14.33 13.68
N GLN A 38 16.72 -13.26 12.90
CA GLN A 38 17.30 -11.95 13.18
C GLN A 38 16.29 -10.94 13.78
N ARG A 39 15.01 -11.30 13.93
CA ARG A 39 13.97 -10.46 14.55
C ARG A 39 14.00 -10.54 16.09
N ASN A 40 15.19 -10.57 16.68
CA ASN A 40 15.41 -10.78 18.11
C ASN A 40 15.11 -9.51 18.95
N PHE A 41 15.18 -9.65 20.28
CA PHE A 41 14.89 -8.55 21.22
C PHE A 41 15.78 -7.33 21.01
N LEU A 42 17.07 -7.53 20.69
CA LEU A 42 18.00 -6.44 20.42
C LEU A 42 17.61 -5.66 19.15
N ALA A 43 17.33 -6.36 18.05
CA ALA A 43 16.88 -5.74 16.80
C ALA A 43 15.57 -4.95 16.99
N LYS A 44 14.63 -5.50 17.79
CA LYS A 44 13.39 -4.82 18.20
C LYS A 44 13.69 -3.55 18.98
N GLY A 45 14.57 -3.62 19.98
CA GLY A 45 14.97 -2.48 20.80
C GLY A 45 15.60 -1.34 19.99
N VAL A 46 16.59 -1.65 19.16
CA VAL A 46 17.29 -0.67 18.31
C VAL A 46 16.34 -0.01 17.32
N THR A 47 15.50 -0.80 16.63
CA THR A 47 14.53 -0.28 15.67
C THR A 47 13.47 0.58 16.37
N SER A 48 12.95 0.13 17.52
CA SER A 48 12.05 0.93 18.36
C SER A 48 12.67 2.25 18.78
N PHE A 49 13.94 2.27 19.17
CA PHE A 49 14.63 3.48 19.57
C PHE A 49 14.72 4.47 18.40
N LEU A 50 15.15 4.01 17.23
CA LEU A 50 15.28 4.83 16.03
C LEU A 50 13.93 5.45 15.62
N VAL A 51 12.88 4.63 15.48
CA VAL A 51 11.54 5.08 15.12
C VAL A 51 11.01 6.09 16.15
N ASN A 52 11.13 5.79 17.44
CA ASN A 52 10.68 6.70 18.50
C ASN A 52 11.44 8.02 18.48
N TRP A 53 12.74 8.00 18.22
CA TRP A 53 13.55 9.20 18.09
C TRP A 53 13.07 10.07 16.92
N MET A 54 12.83 9.46 15.75
CA MET A 54 12.29 10.16 14.58
C MET A 54 10.91 10.78 14.86
N SER A 55 9.97 10.01 15.42
CA SER A 55 8.62 10.49 15.78
C SER A 55 8.66 11.63 16.80
N LYS A 56 9.51 11.54 17.82
CA LYS A 56 9.70 12.62 18.80
C LYS A 56 10.28 13.88 18.16
N ARG A 57 11.23 13.73 17.22
CA ARG A 57 11.85 14.84 16.50
C ARG A 57 10.83 15.58 15.62
N MET A 58 9.97 14.85 14.92
CA MET A 58 8.88 15.43 14.12
C MET A 58 7.84 16.10 15.01
N LYS A 59 7.41 15.43 16.09
CA LYS A 59 6.48 16.02 17.08
C LYS A 59 6.99 17.37 17.62
N LYS A 60 8.30 17.52 17.86
CA LYS A 60 8.87 18.79 18.37
C LYS A 60 8.62 19.98 17.44
N HIS A 61 8.46 19.75 16.14
CA HIS A 61 8.23 20.80 15.13
C HIS A 61 6.78 20.86 14.65
N ARG A 62 5.88 20.08 15.27
CA ARG A 62 4.47 20.06 14.91
C ARG A 62 3.80 21.38 15.31
N PRO A 63 2.99 22.01 14.43
CA PRO A 63 2.20 23.18 14.81
C PRO A 63 1.26 22.89 15.99
N SER A 64 1.12 23.88 16.88
CA SER A 64 0.43 23.70 18.16
C SER A 64 -1.07 23.44 17.99
N GLU A 65 -1.71 23.95 16.94
CA GLU A 65 -3.11 23.72 16.66
C GLU A 65 -3.42 22.23 16.38
N PHE A 66 -2.54 21.54 15.67
CA PHE A 66 -2.70 20.11 15.37
C PHE A 66 -2.42 19.25 16.61
N SER A 67 -1.42 19.63 17.41
CA SER A 67 -1.16 19.03 18.72
C SER A 67 -2.37 19.16 19.64
N ALA A 68 -2.93 20.37 19.77
CA ALA A 68 -4.08 20.64 20.64
C ALA A 68 -5.30 19.78 20.26
N ARG A 69 -5.61 19.65 18.97
CA ARG A 69 -6.68 18.75 18.49
C ARG A 69 -6.43 17.31 18.91
N THR A 70 -5.23 16.80 18.65
CA THR A 70 -4.88 15.39 18.88
C THR A 70 -4.92 15.06 20.37
N ILE A 71 -4.33 15.94 21.19
CA ILE A 71 -4.29 15.77 22.65
C ILE A 71 -5.71 15.77 23.21
N ALA A 72 -6.54 16.73 22.80
CA ALA A 72 -7.94 16.79 23.23
C ALA A 72 -8.74 15.54 22.84
N ALA A 73 -8.49 14.98 21.64
CA ALA A 73 -9.11 13.73 21.21
C ALA A 73 -8.66 12.53 22.04
N LEU A 74 -7.36 12.42 22.33
CA LEU A 74 -6.80 11.34 23.14
C LEU A 74 -7.33 11.40 24.59
N GLU A 75 -7.28 12.57 25.22
CA GLU A 75 -7.69 12.74 26.62
C GLU A 75 -9.18 12.48 26.80
N ALA A 76 -10.02 13.00 25.90
CA ALA A 76 -11.47 12.74 25.91
C ALA A 76 -11.82 11.26 25.67
N ALA A 77 -10.97 10.54 24.95
CA ALA A 77 -11.10 9.10 24.74
C ALA A 77 -10.42 8.24 25.83
N GLY A 78 -9.98 8.86 26.94
CA GLY A 78 -9.32 8.15 28.04
C GLY A 78 -7.92 7.62 27.72
N ARG A 79 -7.23 8.23 26.75
CA ARG A 79 -5.90 7.81 26.28
C ARG A 79 -4.82 8.81 26.67
N SER A 80 -3.59 8.31 26.76
CA SER A 80 -2.43 9.16 27.07
C SER A 80 -2.11 10.09 25.93
N SER A 81 -1.95 11.39 26.22
CA SER A 81 -1.44 12.40 25.28
C SER A 81 -0.04 12.08 24.72
N LYS A 82 0.71 11.17 25.35
CA LYS A 82 1.99 10.66 24.83
C LYS A 82 1.86 9.93 23.49
N LEU A 83 0.66 9.42 23.18
CA LEU A 83 0.37 8.74 21.91
C LEU A 83 0.29 9.69 20.71
N GLU A 84 0.28 11.01 20.93
CA GLU A 84 0.27 12.01 19.86
C GLU A 84 1.41 11.80 18.84
N LYS A 85 2.60 11.41 19.32
CA LYS A 85 3.76 11.17 18.44
C LYS A 85 3.52 10.03 17.43
N GLU A 86 2.56 9.14 17.70
CA GLU A 86 2.28 7.99 16.85
C GLU A 86 1.59 8.39 15.54
N LEU A 87 1.07 9.61 15.42
CA LEU A 87 0.61 10.16 14.14
C LEU A 87 1.75 10.25 13.10
N PHE A 88 3.00 10.32 13.54
CA PHE A 88 4.18 10.35 12.67
C PHE A 88 4.75 8.96 12.35
N THR A 89 4.11 7.88 12.77
CA THR A 89 4.66 6.51 12.60
C THR A 89 4.92 6.16 11.13
N MET A 90 4.05 6.58 10.20
CA MET A 90 4.27 6.37 8.76
C MET A 90 5.37 7.26 8.21
N ASP A 91 5.45 8.52 8.65
CA ASP A 91 6.56 9.41 8.31
C ASP A 91 7.91 8.82 8.79
N ALA A 92 7.95 8.29 10.01
CA ALA A 92 9.14 7.67 10.59
C ALA A 92 9.52 6.39 9.85
N PHE A 93 8.55 5.58 9.43
CA PHE A 93 8.79 4.41 8.58
C PHE A 93 9.42 4.81 7.24
N GLN A 94 8.81 5.75 6.50
CA GLN A 94 9.33 6.21 5.21
C GLN A 94 10.74 6.81 5.36
N ASN A 95 10.95 7.63 6.39
CA ASN A 95 12.25 8.25 6.62
C ASN A 95 13.32 7.23 7.04
N SER A 96 12.93 6.14 7.71
CA SER A 96 13.83 5.03 7.99
C SER A 96 14.27 4.31 6.71
N VAL A 97 13.34 4.05 5.79
CA VAL A 97 13.66 3.48 4.47
C VAL A 97 14.56 4.44 3.68
N GLY A 98 14.23 5.74 3.69
CA GLY A 98 15.05 6.79 3.07
C GLY A 98 16.48 6.83 3.60
N PHE A 99 16.62 6.75 4.93
CA PHE A 99 17.91 6.73 5.61
C PHE A 99 18.75 5.49 5.26
N LEU A 100 18.13 4.31 5.24
CA LEU A 100 18.81 3.08 4.83
C LEU A 100 19.28 3.14 3.37
N GLY A 101 18.45 3.68 2.48
CA GLY A 101 18.81 3.89 1.07
C GLY A 101 19.97 4.87 0.89
N MET A 102 20.07 5.90 1.73
CA MET A 102 21.23 6.81 1.72
C MET A 102 22.53 6.09 2.15
N ILE A 103 22.49 5.29 3.22
CA ILE A 103 23.66 4.55 3.70
C ILE A 103 24.18 3.56 2.65
N GLN A 104 23.29 2.86 1.95
CA GLN A 104 23.66 1.90 0.91
C GLN A 104 24.46 2.53 -0.25
N LEU A 105 24.29 3.82 -0.49
CA LEU A 105 24.98 4.55 -1.56
C LEU A 105 26.32 5.15 -1.15
N LEU A 106 26.64 5.16 0.14
CA LEU A 106 27.94 5.61 0.63
C LEU A 106 28.93 4.44 0.52
N PRO A 107 29.94 4.49 -0.38
CA PRO A 107 30.84 3.34 -0.62
C PRO A 107 31.56 2.88 0.66
N GLU A 108 31.91 3.83 1.52
CA GLU A 108 32.58 3.60 2.80
C GLU A 108 31.67 2.96 3.86
N LEU A 109 30.35 2.98 3.71
CA LEU A 109 29.40 2.40 4.68
C LEU A 109 28.55 1.28 4.07
N ALA A 110 28.64 1.06 2.75
CA ALA A 110 27.93 0.01 2.03
C ALA A 110 28.24 -1.39 2.58
N HIS A 111 29.45 -1.60 3.13
CA HIS A 111 29.84 -2.87 3.77
C HIS A 111 29.28 -3.03 5.20
N LEU A 112 28.85 -1.94 5.84
CA LEU A 112 28.18 -1.95 7.16
C LEU A 112 26.66 -2.06 7.05
N SER A 113 26.11 -1.80 5.86
CA SER A 113 24.70 -2.00 5.54
C SER A 113 24.53 -3.41 4.97
N PRO A 114 24.10 -4.42 5.75
CA PRO A 114 23.60 -5.66 5.16
C PRO A 114 22.57 -5.32 4.08
N ALA A 115 22.64 -5.97 2.92
CA ALA A 115 21.80 -5.68 1.76
C ALA A 115 20.34 -6.03 2.09
N ARG A 116 19.67 -5.14 2.80
CA ARG A 116 18.33 -5.32 3.34
C ARG A 116 17.37 -4.55 2.47
N ASN A 117 16.58 -5.27 1.68
CA ASN A 117 15.40 -4.69 1.04
C ASN A 117 14.28 -4.66 2.07
N PRO A 118 13.84 -3.48 2.56
CA PRO A 118 12.80 -3.40 3.57
C PRO A 118 11.51 -4.04 3.08
N GLN A 119 10.66 -4.55 3.98
CA GLN A 119 9.34 -5.00 3.57
C GLN A 119 8.52 -3.77 3.21
N ILE A 120 8.26 -3.64 1.91
CA ILE A 120 7.56 -2.50 1.37
C ILE A 120 6.11 -2.89 1.19
N ILE A 121 5.28 -2.27 2.01
CA ILE A 121 3.85 -2.54 2.15
C ILE A 121 2.92 -1.59 1.37
N PRO A 122 3.30 -0.36 0.96
CA PRO A 122 2.33 0.51 0.32
C PRO A 122 1.97 -0.01 -1.07
N ALA A 123 0.70 -0.31 -1.27
CA ALA A 123 0.20 -0.80 -2.54
C ALA A 123 -1.01 -0.02 -3.06
N CYS A 124 -1.23 1.17 -2.50
CA CYS A 124 -2.35 2.04 -2.77
C CYS A 124 -2.54 2.29 -4.27
N THR A 125 -3.80 2.32 -4.71
CA THR A 125 -4.17 2.64 -6.09
C THR A 125 -5.31 3.65 -6.08
N SER A 126 -5.16 4.76 -6.80
CA SER A 126 -6.19 5.76 -7.03
C SER A 126 -6.46 5.93 -8.51
N VAL A 127 -7.72 6.15 -8.84
CA VAL A 127 -8.19 6.48 -10.18
C VAL A 127 -9.16 7.64 -10.07
N SER A 128 -8.97 8.69 -10.88
CA SER A 128 -9.97 9.75 -11.03
C SER A 128 -10.38 9.88 -12.48
N VAL A 129 -11.68 10.04 -12.73
CA VAL A 129 -12.28 10.19 -14.06
C VAL A 129 -13.29 11.34 -14.05
N TRP A 130 -13.42 12.03 -15.17
CA TRP A 130 -14.41 13.09 -15.40
C TRP A 130 -14.76 13.15 -16.89
N GLY A 131 -15.56 14.14 -17.31
CA GLY A 131 -15.75 14.47 -18.72
C GLY A 131 -16.13 13.25 -19.57
N ASP A 132 -15.44 13.07 -20.69
CA ASP A 132 -15.73 11.97 -21.63
C ASP A 132 -15.37 10.59 -21.07
N GLN A 133 -14.53 10.51 -20.04
CA GLN A 133 -14.17 9.25 -19.42
C GLN A 133 -15.19 8.78 -18.39
N SER A 134 -16.00 9.66 -17.79
CA SER A 134 -17.04 9.26 -16.84
C SER A 134 -18.40 9.07 -17.52
N ALA A 135 -19.18 8.12 -17.04
CA ALA A 135 -20.45 7.74 -17.69
C ALA A 135 -21.50 8.85 -17.72
N ASP A 136 -21.39 9.84 -16.83
CA ASP A 136 -22.31 10.97 -16.69
C ASP A 136 -21.60 12.33 -16.65
N GLY A 137 -20.35 12.41 -17.12
CA GLY A 137 -19.55 13.64 -17.13
C GLY A 137 -19.03 14.10 -15.77
N LYS A 138 -19.53 13.54 -14.67
CA LYS A 138 -19.17 13.94 -13.30
C LYS A 138 -17.76 13.52 -12.93
N LEU A 139 -17.17 14.25 -11.99
CA LEU A 139 -15.90 13.87 -11.36
C LEU A 139 -16.11 12.73 -10.34
N TYR A 140 -15.36 11.65 -10.52
CA TYR A 140 -15.22 10.56 -9.55
C TYR A 140 -13.75 10.40 -9.14
N HIS A 141 -13.51 10.12 -7.87
CA HIS A 141 -12.20 9.74 -7.33
C HIS A 141 -12.33 8.43 -6.52
N ALA A 142 -11.76 7.36 -7.07
CA ALA A 142 -11.70 6.03 -6.46
C ALA A 142 -10.33 5.78 -5.82
N ARG A 143 -10.30 5.04 -4.70
CA ARG A 143 -9.10 4.74 -3.94
C ARG A 143 -9.18 3.38 -3.24
N ASN A 144 -8.16 2.56 -3.43
CA ASN A 144 -7.76 1.52 -2.47
C ASN A 144 -6.72 2.10 -1.51
N PHE A 145 -7.02 2.04 -0.22
CA PHE A 145 -6.08 2.34 0.85
C PHE A 145 -5.46 1.03 1.35
N ASP A 146 -4.27 0.75 0.84
CA ASP A 146 -3.49 -0.44 1.19
C ASP A 146 -2.54 -0.13 2.33
N PHE A 147 -2.79 -0.75 3.48
CA PHE A 147 -2.18 -0.39 4.75
C PHE A 147 -2.03 -1.64 5.65
N PRO A 148 -0.95 -1.78 6.44
CA PRO A 148 -0.67 -2.99 7.24
C PRO A 148 -1.64 -3.23 8.41
N GLY A 149 -2.70 -2.43 8.54
CA GLY A 149 -3.70 -2.52 9.60
C GLY A 149 -4.80 -3.55 9.35
N VAL A 150 -4.51 -4.67 8.69
CA VAL A 150 -5.50 -5.73 8.44
C VAL A 150 -6.01 -6.30 9.78
N GLU A 151 -7.31 -6.57 9.87
CA GLU A 151 -8.07 -6.92 11.09
C GLU A 151 -8.23 -5.78 12.13
N VAL A 152 -7.60 -4.62 11.91
CA VAL A 152 -7.71 -3.42 12.76
C VAL A 152 -8.52 -2.33 12.07
N TRP A 153 -8.08 -1.92 10.88
CA TRP A 153 -8.62 -0.81 10.10
C TRP A 153 -9.88 -1.14 9.30
N ASP A 154 -9.94 -2.35 8.76
CA ASP A 154 -11.04 -2.83 7.91
C ASP A 154 -12.29 -3.13 8.73
N LYS A 155 -12.15 -3.66 9.95
CA LYS A 155 -13.29 -4.06 10.80
C LYS A 155 -14.20 -2.92 11.26
N ARG A 156 -13.72 -1.68 11.26
CA ARG A 156 -14.39 -0.56 11.96
C ARG A 156 -14.36 0.73 11.16
N PRO A 157 -14.93 0.76 9.94
CA PRO A 157 -14.97 1.97 9.14
C PRO A 157 -15.77 3.09 9.77
N ILE A 158 -15.24 4.30 9.62
CA ILE A 158 -15.93 5.55 9.93
C ILE A 158 -15.76 6.52 8.77
N VAL A 159 -16.79 7.34 8.58
CA VAL A 159 -16.71 8.58 7.80
C VAL A 159 -16.98 9.71 8.77
N VAL A 160 -16.04 10.63 8.89
CA VAL A 160 -16.11 11.72 9.86
C VAL A 160 -16.40 13.01 9.12
N PHE A 161 -17.39 13.76 9.60
CA PHE A 161 -17.75 15.08 9.09
C PHE A 161 -17.33 16.13 10.12
N CYS A 162 -16.61 17.15 9.67
CA CYS A 162 -16.02 18.20 10.49
C CYS A 162 -16.52 19.58 10.05
N THR A 163 -17.05 20.33 11.02
CA THR A 163 -17.46 21.73 10.86
C THR A 163 -16.54 22.57 11.75
N PRO A 164 -15.38 23.04 11.23
CA PRO A 164 -14.48 23.86 12.02
C PRO A 164 -15.04 25.28 12.20
N GLU A 165 -14.63 25.97 13.27
CA GLU A 165 -14.94 27.39 13.47
C GLU A 165 -14.24 28.29 12.43
N LYS A 166 -13.09 27.83 11.91
CA LYS A 166 -12.28 28.52 10.89
C LYS A 166 -11.91 27.56 9.78
N GLY A 167 -11.96 28.02 8.54
CA GLY A 167 -11.70 27.20 7.36
C GLY A 167 -12.96 26.55 6.81
N LEU A 168 -12.76 25.60 5.90
CA LEU A 168 -13.81 24.87 5.19
C LEU A 168 -14.34 23.71 6.02
N ARG A 169 -15.63 23.41 5.89
CA ARG A 169 -16.18 22.12 6.28
C ARG A 169 -15.56 21.02 5.45
N TYR A 170 -15.11 19.96 6.12
CA TYR A 170 -14.44 18.83 5.49
C TYR A 170 -14.89 17.51 6.10
N GLY A 171 -14.57 16.40 5.43
CA GLY A 171 -14.73 15.07 5.99
C GLY A 171 -13.64 14.13 5.53
N TYR A 172 -13.49 13.01 6.23
CA TYR A 172 -12.46 12.02 5.94
C TYR A 172 -12.94 10.61 6.26
N ILE A 173 -12.33 9.63 5.58
CA ILE A 173 -12.61 8.21 5.76
C ILE A 173 -11.47 7.59 6.56
N ALA A 174 -11.80 6.89 7.64
CA ALA A 174 -10.84 6.29 8.56
C ALA A 174 -11.39 5.01 9.20
N CYS A 175 -10.75 4.57 10.29
CA CYS A 175 -11.32 3.60 11.20
C CYS A 175 -11.48 4.20 12.61
N ARG A 176 -12.29 3.57 13.46
CA ARG A 176 -12.51 4.02 14.83
C ARG A 176 -11.18 4.26 15.56
N GLY A 177 -11.08 5.41 16.23
CA GLY A 177 -9.89 5.85 16.97
C GLY A 177 -8.80 6.54 16.13
N ALA A 178 -8.83 6.41 14.80
CA ALA A 178 -7.88 7.10 13.93
C ALA A 178 -8.38 8.52 13.56
N ASP A 179 -8.06 9.53 14.38
CA ASP A 179 -8.21 10.94 14.00
C ASP A 179 -7.10 11.34 13.02
N VAL A 180 -7.27 10.92 11.76
CA VAL A 180 -6.29 11.12 10.68
C VAL A 180 -6.87 11.97 9.55
N PRO A 181 -7.27 13.22 9.84
CA PRO A 181 -7.81 14.11 8.82
C PRO A 181 -6.82 14.25 7.67
N GLY A 182 -7.35 14.23 6.44
CA GLY A 182 -6.55 14.51 5.25
C GLY A 182 -5.85 13.33 4.57
N ILE A 183 -5.95 12.09 5.07
CA ILE A 183 -5.36 10.92 4.38
C ILE A 183 -6.21 10.48 3.18
N THR A 184 -7.52 10.39 3.36
CA THR A 184 -8.53 10.19 2.31
C THR A 184 -9.71 11.05 2.70
N ALA A 185 -9.87 12.19 2.03
CA ALA A 185 -10.70 13.28 2.52
C ALA A 185 -11.35 14.10 1.41
N PHE A 186 -12.38 14.86 1.77
CA PHE A 186 -13.15 15.75 0.89
C PHE A 186 -13.57 17.02 1.63
N ASN A 187 -13.89 18.10 0.92
CA ASN A 187 -14.40 19.33 1.52
C ASN A 187 -15.58 19.94 0.79
N GLU A 188 -16.20 20.95 1.41
CA GLU A 188 -17.37 21.64 0.87
C GLU A 188 -17.08 22.47 -0.39
N ALA A 189 -15.81 22.81 -0.65
CA ALA A 189 -15.39 23.49 -1.88
C ALA A 189 -15.32 22.53 -3.08
N GLY A 190 -15.56 21.24 -2.85
CA GLY A 190 -15.58 20.24 -3.90
C GLY A 190 -14.23 19.58 -4.16
N LEU A 191 -13.28 19.71 -3.24
CA LEU A 191 -11.96 19.11 -3.33
C LEU A 191 -11.97 17.71 -2.70
N THR A 192 -11.25 16.76 -3.28
CA THR A 192 -10.92 15.47 -2.64
C THR A 192 -9.43 15.19 -2.69
N ILE A 193 -8.93 14.44 -1.72
CA ILE A 193 -7.52 14.06 -1.64
C ILE A 193 -7.31 12.61 -1.23
N ALA A 194 -6.23 12.01 -1.72
CA ALA A 194 -5.74 10.73 -1.23
C ALA A 194 -4.20 10.61 -1.30
N PHE A 195 -3.55 10.26 -0.18
CA PHE A 195 -2.08 10.19 -0.09
C PHE A 195 -1.50 8.83 -0.45
N HIS A 196 -0.47 8.76 -1.28
CA HIS A 196 0.24 7.54 -1.61
C HIS A 196 1.68 7.63 -1.13
N THR A 197 2.12 6.60 -0.40
CA THR A 197 3.51 6.45 0.06
C THR A 197 4.47 6.43 -1.15
N ARG A 198 5.64 7.04 -0.95
CA ARG A 198 6.75 7.15 -1.90
C ARG A 198 8.04 7.03 -1.10
N PHE A 199 9.13 6.52 -1.68
CA PHE A 199 10.42 6.47 -0.98
C PHE A 199 11.45 7.34 -1.68
N HIS A 200 12.21 8.10 -0.90
CA HIS A 200 13.14 9.08 -1.43
C HIS A 200 14.29 9.31 -0.44
N LYS A 201 15.49 9.61 -0.94
CA LYS A 201 16.70 9.87 -0.13
C LYS A 201 16.60 11.17 0.67
N LYS A 202 16.01 12.21 0.05
CA LYS A 202 15.72 13.50 0.71
C LYS A 202 14.59 13.35 1.74
N ILE A 203 14.98 13.16 3.00
CA ILE A 203 14.11 13.02 4.18
C ILE A 203 14.33 14.17 5.17
N GLY A 204 13.36 14.44 6.05
CA GLY A 204 13.54 15.41 7.12
C GLY A 204 12.58 15.23 8.30
N PHE A 205 12.73 16.08 9.33
CA PHE A 205 12.05 15.88 10.62
C PHE A 205 11.54 17.17 11.26
N SER A 206 11.47 18.24 10.47
CA SER A 206 11.09 19.59 10.93
C SER A 206 10.06 20.25 10.00
N GLY A 207 9.28 19.44 9.30
CA GLY A 207 8.15 19.86 8.47
C GLY A 207 6.81 19.35 9.04
N LEU A 208 5.76 19.46 8.24
CA LEU A 208 4.46 18.86 8.53
C LEU A 208 4.51 17.33 8.36
N GLY A 209 3.87 16.60 9.27
CA GLY A 209 3.56 15.18 9.05
C GLY A 209 2.44 15.05 8.02
N VAL A 210 2.31 13.87 7.40
CA VAL A 210 1.34 13.65 6.31
C VAL A 210 -0.11 13.96 6.69
N ILE A 211 -0.49 13.61 7.92
CA ILE A 211 -1.84 13.86 8.44
C ILE A 211 -2.07 15.36 8.56
N ASP A 212 -1.13 16.10 9.15
CA ASP A 212 -1.26 17.55 9.32
C ASP A 212 -1.21 18.29 7.98
N PHE A 213 -0.37 17.82 7.05
CA PHE A 213 -0.30 18.34 5.69
C PHE A 213 -1.64 18.17 4.94
N GLY A 214 -2.19 16.96 4.94
CA GLY A 214 -3.50 16.69 4.34
C GLY A 214 -4.63 17.45 5.02
N HIS A 215 -4.58 17.55 6.36
CA HIS A 215 -5.56 18.30 7.13
C HIS A 215 -5.55 19.78 6.74
N LYS A 216 -4.35 20.39 6.64
CA LYS A 216 -4.21 21.78 6.21
C LYS A 216 -4.80 22.01 4.83
N ILE A 217 -4.49 21.15 3.86
CA ILE A 217 -5.07 21.21 2.51
C ILE A 217 -6.59 21.13 2.58
N ILE A 218 -7.15 20.12 3.25
CA ILE A 218 -8.59 19.88 3.16
C ILE A 218 -9.41 20.94 3.91
N SER A 219 -8.84 21.57 4.95
CA SER A 219 -9.48 22.66 5.70
C SER A 219 -9.33 24.04 5.06
N GLU A 220 -8.40 24.26 4.15
CA GLU A 220 -8.09 25.60 3.62
C GLU A 220 -8.24 25.71 2.10
N ALA A 221 -7.91 24.67 1.33
CA ALA A 221 -7.86 24.73 -0.13
C ALA A 221 -9.25 24.69 -0.78
N ARG A 222 -9.52 25.66 -1.66
CA ARG A 222 -10.75 25.73 -2.46
C ARG A 222 -10.56 25.25 -3.90
N SER A 223 -9.30 25.11 -4.33
CA SER A 223 -8.87 24.71 -5.68
C SER A 223 -7.64 23.81 -5.62
N ILE A 224 -7.30 23.17 -6.74
CA ILE A 224 -6.03 22.44 -6.88
C ILE A 224 -4.85 23.40 -6.70
N GLU A 225 -4.92 24.62 -7.22
CA GLU A 225 -3.87 25.64 -7.09
C GLU A 225 -3.63 26.03 -5.62
N ASP A 226 -4.68 26.17 -4.81
CA ASP A 226 -4.54 26.41 -3.37
C ASP A 226 -3.81 25.24 -2.69
N ALA A 227 -4.14 24.00 -3.04
CA ALA A 227 -3.48 22.82 -2.49
C ALA A 227 -1.99 22.79 -2.87
N VAL A 228 -1.65 23.14 -4.12
CA VAL A 228 -0.28 23.28 -4.61
C VAL A 228 0.46 24.38 -3.86
N LYS A 229 -0.17 25.53 -3.65
CA LYS A 229 0.41 26.64 -2.88
C LYS A 229 0.71 26.22 -1.45
N ILE A 230 -0.24 25.59 -0.75
CA ILE A 230 -0.02 25.07 0.60
C ILE A 230 1.17 24.10 0.64
N ALA A 231 1.28 23.20 -0.34
CA ALA A 231 2.39 22.27 -0.43
C ALA A 231 3.74 22.98 -0.62
N LYS A 232 3.81 24.01 -1.46
CA LYS A 232 5.04 24.79 -1.70
C LYS A 232 5.44 25.66 -0.51
N ASP A 233 4.47 26.16 0.25
CA ASP A 233 4.70 27.04 1.39
C ASP A 233 5.21 26.29 2.65
N HIS A 234 5.17 24.95 2.65
CA HIS A 234 5.54 24.13 3.81
C HIS A 234 6.57 23.05 3.48
N LYS A 235 7.48 22.79 4.42
CA LYS A 235 8.30 21.56 4.37
C LYS A 235 7.45 20.37 4.81
N ILE A 236 7.58 19.24 4.13
CA ILE A 236 6.90 17.98 4.47
C ILE A 236 7.94 16.99 4.99
N ASN A 237 7.67 16.34 6.13
CA ASN A 237 8.67 15.48 6.82
C ASN A 237 9.14 14.30 5.98
N SER A 238 8.21 13.69 5.24
CA SER A 238 8.47 12.51 4.45
C SER A 238 7.91 12.66 3.03
N THR A 239 7.88 11.57 2.29
CA THR A 239 7.77 11.57 0.82
C THR A 239 6.42 11.03 0.40
N TRP A 240 5.72 11.70 -0.52
CA TRP A 240 4.31 11.42 -0.79
C TRP A 240 3.92 11.79 -2.23
N GLY A 241 2.97 11.03 -2.79
CA GLY A 241 2.18 11.42 -3.94
C GLY A 241 0.73 11.64 -3.54
N LEU A 242 0.29 12.90 -3.52
CA LEU A 242 -1.06 13.30 -3.17
C LEU A 242 -1.88 13.53 -4.43
N ILE A 243 -2.80 12.61 -4.74
CA ILE A 243 -3.81 12.90 -5.78
C ILE A 243 -4.84 13.86 -5.19
N VAL A 244 -5.03 14.99 -5.86
CA VAL A 244 -6.01 16.03 -5.53
C VAL A 244 -6.97 16.16 -6.70
N THR A 245 -8.27 16.22 -6.42
CA THR A 245 -9.28 16.48 -7.45
C THR A 245 -10.21 17.60 -7.01
N ASN A 246 -10.77 18.34 -7.97
CA ASN A 246 -11.79 19.34 -7.67
C ASN A 246 -12.75 19.48 -8.86
N HIS A 247 -14.06 19.40 -8.59
CA HIS A 247 -15.07 19.40 -9.64
C HIS A 247 -15.32 20.79 -10.25
N ASN A 248 -14.91 21.85 -9.56
CA ASN A 248 -15.08 23.25 -9.96
C ASN A 248 -13.95 23.77 -10.87
N GLU A 249 -12.92 22.96 -11.13
CA GLU A 249 -11.84 23.33 -12.04
C GLU A 249 -12.36 23.55 -13.46
N LYS A 250 -11.88 24.63 -14.10
CA LYS A 250 -12.16 24.91 -15.52
C LYS A 250 -11.32 24.06 -16.46
N GLY A 251 -10.14 23.64 -16.00
CA GLY A 251 -9.19 22.81 -16.74
C GLY A 251 -9.20 21.36 -16.22
N PRO A 252 -8.02 20.71 -16.14
CA PRO A 252 -7.91 19.39 -15.53
C PRO A 252 -8.54 19.34 -14.14
N LYS A 253 -9.47 18.41 -13.93
CA LYS A 253 -10.17 18.25 -12.63
C LYS A 253 -9.34 17.51 -11.58
N ALA A 254 -8.09 17.16 -11.90
CA ALA A 254 -7.21 16.42 -11.01
C ALA A 254 -5.72 16.74 -11.28
N ALA A 255 -4.92 16.60 -10.24
CA ALA A 255 -3.46 16.65 -10.27
C ALA A 255 -2.86 15.70 -9.21
N ILE A 256 -1.59 15.36 -9.35
CA ILE A 256 -0.80 14.67 -8.31
C ILE A 256 0.27 15.63 -7.83
N ILE A 257 0.19 16.02 -6.56
CA ILE A 257 1.22 16.79 -5.88
C ILE A 257 2.22 15.79 -5.30
N GLU A 258 3.45 15.80 -5.81
CA GLU A 258 4.52 14.93 -5.33
C GLU A 258 5.50 15.72 -4.48
N THR A 259 5.89 15.15 -3.35
CA THR A 259 6.71 15.83 -2.34
C THR A 259 7.82 14.94 -1.82
N ASN A 260 9.00 15.51 -1.61
CA ASN A 260 10.02 14.98 -0.70
C ASN A 260 10.41 16.07 0.32
N TYR A 261 11.41 15.83 1.17
CA TYR A 261 11.86 16.88 2.08
C TYR A 261 12.50 18.05 1.31
N GLY A 262 11.73 19.13 1.16
CA GLY A 262 12.16 20.41 0.58
C GLY A 262 11.78 20.64 -0.88
N ASN A 263 11.27 19.64 -1.59
CA ASN A 263 10.83 19.81 -2.98
C ASN A 263 9.39 19.38 -3.16
N VAL A 264 8.68 20.14 -3.97
CA VAL A 264 7.33 19.86 -4.45
C VAL A 264 7.34 19.95 -5.96
N ASP A 265 6.63 19.03 -6.61
CA ASP A 265 6.31 19.11 -8.01
C ASP A 265 4.87 18.64 -8.27
N VAL A 266 4.31 19.01 -9.41
CA VAL A 266 2.89 18.75 -9.72
C VAL A 266 2.77 18.08 -11.07
N VAL A 267 2.09 16.94 -11.10
CA VAL A 267 1.80 16.19 -12.32
C VAL A 267 0.32 16.36 -12.67
N TYR A 268 0.07 16.88 -13.87
CA TYR A 268 -1.27 16.99 -14.45
C TYR A 268 -1.51 15.85 -15.45
N PRO A 269 -2.77 15.48 -15.72
CA PRO A 269 -3.08 14.56 -16.81
C PRO A 269 -2.59 15.11 -18.15
N LYS A 270 -2.24 14.21 -19.07
CA LYS A 270 -1.90 14.60 -20.45
C LYS A 270 -3.07 15.33 -21.10
N LEU A 271 -2.78 16.29 -21.97
CA LEU A 271 -3.81 17.06 -22.68
C LEU A 271 -4.85 16.14 -23.35
N GLY A 272 -6.13 16.40 -23.12
CA GLY A 272 -7.24 15.59 -23.66
C GLY A 272 -7.48 14.24 -22.96
N LYS A 273 -6.77 13.93 -21.87
CA LYS A 273 -7.13 12.81 -20.98
C LYS A 273 -8.04 13.31 -19.85
N ASP A 274 -9.25 12.77 -19.80
CA ASP A 274 -10.21 13.02 -18.71
C ASP A 274 -10.08 12.01 -17.55
N HIS A 275 -8.85 11.55 -17.31
CA HIS A 275 -8.53 10.71 -16.17
C HIS A 275 -7.08 10.84 -15.72
N ILE A 276 -6.83 10.42 -14.48
CA ILE A 276 -5.50 10.27 -13.91
C ILE A 276 -5.45 9.05 -12.98
N VAL A 277 -4.31 8.35 -13.01
CA VAL A 277 -4.04 7.17 -12.16
C VAL A 277 -2.87 7.50 -11.25
N ASN A 278 -2.93 7.03 -10.00
CA ASN A 278 -1.83 7.17 -9.05
C ASN A 278 -1.61 5.87 -8.27
N THR A 279 -0.37 5.37 -8.27
CA THR A 279 0.07 4.23 -7.42
C THR A 279 1.18 4.69 -6.47
N ASN A 280 2.27 3.94 -6.29
CA ASN A 280 3.32 4.19 -5.28
C ASN A 280 4.70 4.60 -5.84
N HIS A 281 4.76 5.19 -7.04
CA HIS A 281 6.00 5.59 -7.73
C HIS A 281 5.96 7.08 -8.17
N TYR A 282 7.10 7.78 -8.18
CA TYR A 282 7.14 9.17 -8.65
C TYR A 282 6.79 9.26 -10.15
N GLN A 283 5.86 10.15 -10.50
CA GLN A 283 5.51 10.48 -11.88
C GLN A 283 6.19 11.77 -12.36
N SER A 284 6.64 12.63 -11.45
CA SER A 284 7.48 13.79 -11.72
C SER A 284 8.89 13.34 -12.08
N GLU A 285 9.36 13.68 -13.28
CA GLU A 285 10.74 13.46 -13.70
C GLU A 285 11.74 14.12 -12.74
N LYS A 286 11.39 15.30 -12.21
CA LYS A 286 12.23 16.05 -11.26
C LYS A 286 12.42 15.31 -9.93
N LEU A 287 11.40 14.62 -9.44
CA LEU A 287 11.42 13.94 -8.14
C LEU A 287 11.79 12.46 -8.22
N GLN A 288 11.92 11.91 -9.44
CA GLN A 288 12.52 10.59 -9.66
C GLN A 288 14.01 10.59 -9.30
N ASP A 289 14.72 11.71 -9.43
CA ASP A 289 16.11 11.81 -8.96
C ASP A 289 16.20 11.74 -7.43
N GLY A 290 16.63 10.58 -6.94
CA GLY A 290 16.70 10.27 -5.52
C GLY A 290 15.56 9.40 -5.01
N GLU A 291 14.61 9.00 -5.89
CA GLU A 291 13.64 7.94 -5.58
C GLU A 291 14.38 6.66 -5.16
N ILE A 292 13.84 6.01 -4.13
CA ILE A 292 14.36 4.73 -3.66
C ILE A 292 13.41 3.64 -4.12
N MET A 293 13.90 2.83 -5.05
CA MET A 293 13.25 1.60 -5.47
C MET A 293 13.56 0.55 -4.42
N ALA A 294 12.83 0.60 -3.30
CA ALA A 294 13.17 -0.14 -2.10
C ALA A 294 13.27 -1.67 -2.34
N ALA A 295 12.62 -2.18 -3.40
CA ALA A 295 12.97 -3.42 -4.08
C ALA A 295 12.62 -3.33 -5.59
N PRO A 296 13.33 -4.04 -6.48
CA PRO A 296 12.99 -4.09 -7.90
C PRO A 296 11.58 -4.64 -8.19
N VAL A 297 11.14 -5.67 -7.46
CA VAL A 297 9.76 -6.18 -7.56
C VAL A 297 8.75 -5.15 -7.06
N PHE A 298 9.08 -4.33 -6.08
CA PHE A 298 8.20 -3.26 -5.62
C PHE A 298 7.94 -2.25 -6.74
N TYR A 299 8.95 -1.89 -7.53
CA TYR A 299 8.74 -1.01 -8.68
C TYR A 299 7.85 -1.64 -9.76
N HIS A 300 8.16 -2.88 -10.15
CA HIS A 300 7.33 -3.63 -11.09
C HIS A 300 5.87 -3.72 -10.59
N HIS A 301 5.68 -3.97 -9.30
CA HIS A 301 4.37 -4.02 -8.65
C HIS A 301 3.62 -2.68 -8.76
N CYS A 302 4.31 -1.55 -8.54
CA CYS A 302 3.73 -0.21 -8.69
C CYS A 302 3.30 0.10 -10.12
N LEU A 303 4.17 -0.21 -11.09
CA LEU A 303 3.89 0.04 -12.51
C LEU A 303 2.81 -0.89 -13.05
N SER A 304 2.86 -2.19 -12.75
CA SER A 304 1.84 -3.15 -13.19
C SER A 304 0.42 -2.74 -12.74
N ARG A 305 0.27 -2.25 -11.51
CA ARG A 305 -1.03 -1.73 -11.03
C ARG A 305 -1.45 -0.45 -11.76
N PHE A 306 -0.49 0.43 -12.05
CA PHE A 306 -0.75 1.66 -12.80
C PHE A 306 -1.21 1.33 -14.23
N ASP A 307 -0.46 0.47 -14.92
CA ASP A 307 -0.75 0.02 -16.28
C ASP A 307 -2.08 -0.73 -16.34
N ARG A 308 -2.38 -1.57 -15.34
CA ARG A 308 -3.68 -2.26 -15.24
C ARG A 308 -4.84 -1.27 -15.14
N ALA A 309 -4.71 -0.24 -14.31
CA ALA A 309 -5.75 0.77 -14.16
C ALA A 309 -5.94 1.58 -15.46
N GLU A 310 -4.85 1.99 -16.13
CA GLU A 310 -4.89 2.64 -17.44
C GLU A 310 -5.55 1.75 -18.51
N GLN A 311 -5.25 0.45 -18.53
CA GLN A 311 -5.86 -0.54 -19.43
C GLN A 311 -7.38 -0.63 -19.20
N LEU A 312 -7.81 -0.72 -17.95
CA LEU A 312 -9.23 -0.80 -17.59
C LEU A 312 -9.98 0.46 -18.00
N LEU A 313 -9.45 1.65 -17.72
CA LEU A 313 -10.05 2.92 -18.12
C LEU A 313 -10.14 3.06 -19.65
N SER A 314 -9.07 2.70 -20.36
CA SER A 314 -9.03 2.71 -21.82
C SER A 314 -10.11 1.80 -22.42
N SER A 315 -10.35 0.63 -21.82
CA SER A 315 -11.41 -0.30 -22.26
C SER A 315 -12.83 0.24 -22.02
N GLN A 316 -12.99 1.15 -21.05
CA GLN A 316 -14.28 1.74 -20.67
C GLN A 316 -14.58 3.05 -21.40
N LYS A 317 -13.60 3.66 -22.07
CA LYS A 317 -13.73 5.00 -22.68
C LYS A 317 -14.99 5.19 -23.54
N ARG A 318 -15.38 4.18 -24.34
CA ARG A 318 -16.57 4.29 -25.22
C ARG A 318 -17.90 4.33 -24.47
N LYS A 319 -18.00 3.65 -23.33
CA LYS A 319 -19.25 3.59 -22.54
C LYS A 319 -19.27 4.58 -21.37
N GLY A 320 -18.11 5.18 -21.07
CA GLY A 320 -17.85 5.91 -19.84
C GLY A 320 -17.71 4.99 -18.62
N THR A 321 -16.96 5.46 -17.64
CA THR A 321 -16.70 4.77 -16.37
C THR A 321 -17.75 5.19 -15.34
N SER A 322 -18.52 4.22 -14.84
CA SER A 322 -19.52 4.42 -13.77
C SER A 322 -18.93 4.21 -12.37
N VAL A 323 -19.68 4.56 -11.32
CA VAL A 323 -19.32 4.23 -9.92
C VAL A 323 -19.09 2.73 -9.73
N VAL A 324 -19.91 1.87 -10.34
CA VAL A 324 -19.76 0.41 -10.24
C VAL A 324 -18.51 -0.06 -10.99
N ASP A 325 -18.19 0.54 -12.13
CA ASP A 325 -16.94 0.24 -12.85
C ASP A 325 -15.71 0.60 -12.02
N LEU A 326 -15.74 1.71 -11.28
CA LEU A 326 -14.67 2.09 -10.35
C LEU A 326 -14.56 1.11 -9.18
N GLN A 327 -15.69 0.68 -8.59
CA GLN A 327 -15.68 -0.38 -7.55
C GLN A 327 -15.08 -1.69 -8.09
N ASN A 328 -15.38 -2.05 -9.35
CA ASN A 328 -14.79 -3.21 -10.01
C ASN A 328 -13.29 -3.04 -10.27
N ILE A 329 -12.83 -1.84 -10.67
CA ILE A 329 -11.39 -1.53 -10.80
C ILE A 329 -10.69 -1.72 -9.45
N LEU A 330 -11.25 -1.20 -8.35
CA LEU A 330 -10.72 -1.39 -7.00
C LEU A 330 -10.70 -2.86 -6.55
N ASN A 331 -11.53 -3.70 -7.16
CA ASN A 331 -11.60 -5.14 -6.89
C ASN A 331 -10.73 -6.00 -7.84
N ASP A 332 -10.07 -5.40 -8.83
CA ASP A 332 -9.39 -6.14 -9.88
C ASP A 332 -8.18 -6.93 -9.38
N THR A 333 -8.13 -8.21 -9.75
CA THR A 333 -7.05 -9.15 -9.40
C THR A 333 -6.30 -9.69 -10.60
N VAL A 334 -6.31 -8.98 -11.72
CA VAL A 334 -5.57 -9.39 -12.91
C VAL A 334 -4.16 -8.79 -12.84
N ASP A 335 -3.14 -9.63 -13.02
CA ASP A 335 -1.77 -9.14 -13.22
C ASP A 335 -1.65 -8.60 -14.64
N CYS A 336 -1.28 -7.32 -14.77
CA CYS A 336 -1.19 -6.64 -16.06
C CYS A 336 -0.24 -7.33 -17.04
N THR A 337 0.81 -7.97 -16.52
CA THR A 337 1.90 -8.53 -17.32
C THR A 337 1.63 -9.93 -17.83
N SER A 338 0.75 -10.68 -17.15
CA SER A 338 0.30 -11.99 -17.63
C SER A 338 -1.11 -11.99 -18.21
N GLY A 339 -1.96 -11.04 -17.83
CA GLY A 339 -3.40 -11.08 -18.12
C GLY A 339 -4.18 -12.11 -17.29
N GLU A 340 -3.50 -12.82 -16.39
CA GLU A 340 -4.07 -13.88 -15.56
C GLU A 340 -4.64 -13.32 -14.24
N ILE A 341 -5.67 -13.98 -13.73
CA ILE A 341 -6.20 -13.71 -12.39
C ILE A 341 -5.23 -14.29 -11.35
N ARG A 342 -4.85 -13.47 -10.37
CA ARG A 342 -3.98 -13.86 -9.25
C ARG A 342 -4.72 -13.80 -7.92
N THR A 343 -4.25 -14.59 -6.97
CA THR A 343 -4.67 -14.44 -5.57
C THR A 343 -4.15 -13.11 -5.04
N MET A 344 -2.83 -12.86 -5.18
CA MET A 344 -2.14 -11.63 -4.79
C MET A 344 -0.89 -11.44 -5.66
N GLY A 345 -0.19 -10.31 -5.50
CA GLY A 345 0.98 -9.94 -6.31
C GLY A 345 0.76 -8.60 -6.97
N SER A 346 1.13 -8.47 -8.24
CA SER A 346 1.11 -7.21 -9.01
C SER A 346 -0.31 -6.78 -9.47
N THR A 347 -1.31 -6.90 -8.60
CA THR A 347 -2.75 -6.67 -8.85
C THR A 347 -3.28 -5.39 -8.20
N ILE A 348 -4.38 -4.79 -8.67
CA ILE A 348 -4.92 -3.56 -8.05
C ILE A 348 -5.46 -3.82 -6.64
N ARG A 349 -6.26 -4.87 -6.46
CA ARG A 349 -6.71 -5.32 -5.14
C ARG A 349 -5.57 -6.04 -4.44
N GLN A 350 -5.35 -5.68 -3.19
CA GLN A 350 -4.27 -6.20 -2.36
C GLN A 350 -4.81 -6.76 -1.06
N ILE A 351 -4.12 -7.73 -0.47
CA ILE A 351 -4.53 -8.32 0.80
C ILE A 351 -4.58 -7.29 1.94
N THR A 352 -3.81 -6.21 1.79
CA THR A 352 -3.76 -5.06 2.69
C THR A 352 -4.74 -3.95 2.32
N SER A 353 -5.65 -4.14 1.36
CA SER A 353 -6.72 -3.18 1.02
C SER A 353 -7.72 -3.05 2.16
N VAL A 354 -7.39 -2.26 3.17
CA VAL A 354 -8.22 -2.10 4.37
C VAL A 354 -9.37 -1.13 4.16
N LYS A 355 -9.28 -0.23 3.17
CA LYS A 355 -10.42 0.59 2.71
C LYS A 355 -10.47 0.69 1.20
N SER A 356 -11.68 0.69 0.66
CA SER A 356 -11.95 0.96 -0.75
C SER A 356 -13.08 1.99 -0.82
N VAL A 357 -12.85 3.11 -1.51
CA VAL A 357 -13.83 4.21 -1.59
C VAL A 357 -13.97 4.76 -3.01
N VAL A 358 -15.16 5.23 -3.35
CA VAL A 358 -15.41 6.07 -4.53
C VAL A 358 -16.10 7.35 -4.06
N MET A 359 -15.48 8.51 -4.33
CA MET A 359 -16.02 9.81 -3.96
C MET A 359 -16.56 10.53 -5.21
N SER A 360 -17.78 11.06 -5.11
CA SER A 360 -18.36 11.99 -6.09
C SER A 360 -18.80 13.24 -5.36
N VAL A 361 -17.90 14.23 -5.29
CA VAL A 361 -18.15 15.52 -4.62
C VAL A 361 -19.24 16.33 -5.30
N GLU A 362 -19.30 16.27 -6.64
CA GLU A 362 -20.32 16.93 -7.44
C GLU A 362 -21.73 16.38 -7.13
N ALA A 363 -21.85 15.06 -6.97
CA ALA A 363 -23.10 14.42 -6.55
C ALA A 363 -23.30 14.44 -5.02
N ARG A 364 -22.34 14.96 -4.24
CA ARG A 364 -22.31 14.92 -2.77
C ARG A 364 -22.50 13.50 -2.19
N LYS A 365 -21.80 12.52 -2.76
CA LYS A 365 -21.90 11.10 -2.37
C LYS A 365 -20.53 10.45 -2.20
N ILE A 366 -20.42 9.59 -1.20
CA ILE A 366 -19.27 8.71 -0.96
C ILE A 366 -19.77 7.27 -0.97
N TYR A 367 -19.09 6.41 -1.69
CA TYR A 367 -19.31 4.97 -1.67
C TYR A 367 -18.16 4.35 -0.89
N VAL A 368 -18.44 3.75 0.26
CA VAL A 368 -17.41 3.14 1.13
C VAL A 368 -17.64 1.64 1.22
N SER A 369 -16.61 0.84 0.94
CA SER A 369 -16.67 -0.59 1.22
C SER A 369 -16.71 -0.84 2.72
N VAL A 370 -17.66 -1.67 3.15
CA VAL A 370 -17.85 -2.11 4.54
C VAL A 370 -17.48 -3.58 4.75
N GLY A 371 -16.85 -4.21 3.75
CA GLY A 371 -16.28 -5.55 3.87
C GLY A 371 -15.00 -5.56 4.74
N THR A 372 -14.44 -6.76 4.95
CA THR A 372 -13.12 -6.94 5.56
C THR A 372 -12.03 -6.96 4.49
N ALA A 373 -10.78 -6.72 4.89
CA ALA A 373 -9.66 -6.74 3.96
C ALA A 373 -9.51 -8.13 3.31
N PRO A 374 -9.36 -8.23 1.97
CA PRO A 374 -9.30 -7.12 1.02
C PRO A 374 -10.69 -6.53 0.71
N THR A 375 -10.88 -5.24 1.00
CA THR A 375 -12.21 -4.60 1.00
C THR A 375 -12.77 -4.29 -0.39
N GLY A 376 -11.97 -4.40 -1.46
CA GLY A 376 -12.36 -4.00 -2.82
C GLY A 376 -13.64 -4.65 -3.33
N SER A 377 -13.97 -5.86 -2.85
CA SER A 377 -15.16 -6.62 -3.25
C SER A 377 -16.47 -6.09 -2.66
N GLY A 378 -16.40 -5.12 -1.75
CA GLY A 378 -17.57 -4.57 -1.07
C GLY A 378 -18.06 -5.46 0.08
N PRO A 379 -19.35 -5.38 0.44
CA PRO A 379 -20.36 -4.49 -0.15
C PRO A 379 -20.03 -3.01 0.05
N TYR A 380 -20.55 -2.13 -0.80
CA TYR A 380 -20.37 -0.68 -0.70
C TYR A 380 -21.63 -0.01 -0.15
N MET A 381 -21.45 0.94 0.76
CA MET A 381 -22.50 1.81 1.26
C MET A 381 -22.39 3.19 0.63
N GLU A 382 -23.51 3.74 0.18
CA GLU A 382 -23.63 5.14 -0.20
C GLU A 382 -23.87 6.01 1.04
N ILE A 383 -23.03 7.01 1.25
CA ILE A 383 -23.07 7.95 2.35
C ILE A 383 -23.17 9.36 1.75
N PRO A 384 -24.21 10.14 2.07
CA PRO A 384 -24.30 11.52 1.60
C PRO A 384 -23.22 12.38 2.25
N MET A 385 -22.62 13.29 1.47
CA MET A 385 -21.71 14.31 1.97
C MET A 385 -22.52 15.43 2.63
N ALA A 386 -22.96 15.20 3.86
CA ALA A 386 -23.80 16.13 4.61
C ALA A 386 -23.22 16.37 6.01
N TRP A 387 -22.96 17.63 6.32
CA TRP A 387 -22.58 18.08 7.66
C TRP A 387 -23.84 18.41 8.45
N GLY A 388 -23.92 17.92 9.68
CA GLY A 388 -25.02 18.18 10.61
C GLY A 388 -24.50 18.53 11.99
N GLU A 389 -25.39 18.50 12.98
CA GLU A 389 -25.05 18.71 14.38
C GLU A 389 -24.05 17.63 14.88
N PRO A 390 -23.21 17.97 15.88
CA PRO A 390 -22.27 17.01 16.46
C PRO A 390 -22.98 15.75 16.96
N GLY A 391 -22.46 14.58 16.58
CA GLY A 391 -23.01 13.29 16.97
C GLY A 391 -22.50 12.17 16.08
N TYR A 392 -23.15 11.01 16.17
CA TYR A 392 -22.83 9.86 15.33
C TYR A 392 -24.09 9.07 14.95
N LYS A 393 -23.94 8.26 13.90
CA LYS A 393 -24.94 7.28 13.49
C LYS A 393 -24.23 5.98 13.18
N VAL A 394 -24.62 4.90 13.86
CA VAL A 394 -24.19 3.55 13.49
C VAL A 394 -25.14 3.06 12.40
N LEU A 395 -24.57 2.67 11.27
CA LEU A 395 -25.34 2.12 10.16
C LEU A 395 -25.47 0.61 10.34
N ASP A 396 -26.70 0.09 10.26
CA ASP A 396 -26.94 -1.34 10.25
C ASP A 396 -26.56 -1.92 8.87
N LEU A 397 -25.70 -2.93 8.89
CA LEU A 397 -25.19 -3.58 7.69
C LEU A 397 -26.03 -4.78 7.25
N SER A 398 -27.00 -5.22 8.06
CA SER A 398 -27.83 -6.42 7.84
C SER A 398 -28.53 -6.44 6.47
N ASN A 399 -28.95 -5.27 5.98
CA ASN A 399 -29.66 -5.11 4.71
C ASN A 399 -28.75 -4.77 3.51
N THR A 400 -27.43 -4.71 3.70
CA THR A 400 -26.50 -4.34 2.63
C THR A 400 -26.35 -5.50 1.65
N LYS A 401 -27.04 -5.43 0.50
CA LYS A 401 -26.92 -6.43 -0.56
C LYS A 401 -25.46 -6.50 -1.02
N LYS A 402 -24.90 -7.72 -1.08
CA LYS A 402 -23.61 -7.96 -1.77
C LYS A 402 -23.72 -7.38 -3.19
N ALA A 403 -22.68 -6.68 -3.63
CA ALA A 403 -22.66 -6.06 -4.95
C ALA A 403 -22.98 -7.09 -6.04
N LYS A 404 -23.80 -6.72 -7.04
CA LYS A 404 -23.95 -7.52 -8.25
C LYS A 404 -22.63 -7.48 -9.00
N VAL A 405 -21.79 -8.49 -8.81
CA VAL A 405 -20.58 -8.68 -9.63
C VAL A 405 -21.05 -8.89 -11.07
N THR A 406 -20.60 -8.04 -11.98
CA THR A 406 -20.87 -8.17 -13.41
C THR A 406 -20.29 -9.48 -13.93
N LYS A 407 -21.07 -10.19 -14.77
CA LYS A 407 -20.72 -11.48 -15.39
C LYS A 407 -19.45 -11.38 -16.24
N GLN A 408 -18.27 -11.48 -15.64
CA GLN A 408 -17.02 -11.75 -16.35
C GLN A 408 -16.38 -12.99 -15.70
N GLY A 409 -16.53 -14.13 -16.37
CA GLY A 409 -15.92 -15.41 -15.99
C GLY A 409 -16.73 -16.23 -14.98
N LYS A 410 -17.25 -17.39 -15.41
CA LYS A 410 -17.71 -18.47 -14.51
C LYS A 410 -16.51 -19.08 -13.77
N ILE A 411 -15.83 -18.29 -12.96
CA ILE A 411 -14.95 -18.80 -11.91
C ILE A 411 -15.83 -18.95 -10.68
N ASP A 412 -15.67 -20.04 -9.95
CA ASP A 412 -16.36 -20.28 -8.69
C ASP A 412 -15.89 -19.25 -7.66
N GLN A 413 -16.51 -18.08 -7.68
CA GLN A 413 -16.10 -16.91 -6.91
C GLN A 413 -16.04 -17.19 -5.40
N GLY A 414 -16.83 -18.17 -4.93
CA GLY A 414 -16.75 -18.67 -3.56
C GLY A 414 -15.43 -19.37 -3.23
N LYS A 415 -14.87 -20.13 -4.18
CA LYS A 415 -13.54 -20.75 -4.02
C LYS A 415 -12.41 -19.72 -4.04
N THR A 416 -12.46 -18.75 -4.95
CA THR A 416 -11.46 -17.66 -5.00
C THR A 416 -11.46 -16.82 -3.73
N ASP A 417 -12.62 -16.44 -3.20
CA ASP A 417 -12.71 -15.68 -1.94
C ASP A 417 -12.19 -16.50 -0.76
N THR A 418 -12.44 -17.81 -0.76
CA THR A 418 -11.92 -18.72 0.27
C THR A 418 -10.39 -18.88 0.16
N ALA A 419 -9.85 -18.97 -1.05
CA ALA A 419 -8.41 -19.00 -1.29
C ALA A 419 -7.72 -17.73 -0.76
N ILE A 420 -8.31 -16.57 -1.03
CA ILE A 420 -7.85 -15.28 -0.50
C ILE A 420 -7.88 -15.26 1.04
N LYS A 421 -8.90 -15.84 1.67
CA LYS A 421 -8.98 -15.95 3.13
C LYS A 421 -7.82 -16.77 3.71
N TYR A 422 -7.51 -17.91 3.11
CA TYR A 422 -6.37 -18.72 3.53
C TYR A 422 -5.03 -18.00 3.30
N TYR A 423 -4.88 -17.31 2.16
CA TYR A 423 -3.71 -16.47 1.90
C TYR A 423 -3.55 -15.36 2.95
N LYS A 424 -4.65 -14.70 3.32
CA LYS A 424 -4.70 -13.67 4.38
C LYS A 424 -4.21 -14.24 5.71
N ASN A 425 -4.70 -15.41 6.10
CA ASN A 425 -4.28 -16.06 7.35
C ASN A 425 -2.78 -16.38 7.33
N ALA A 426 -2.25 -16.89 6.22
CA ALA A 426 -0.82 -17.14 6.06
C ALA A 426 0.01 -15.86 6.25
N MET A 427 -0.43 -14.73 5.67
CA MET A 427 0.21 -13.42 5.89
C MET A 427 0.13 -12.99 7.36
N LEU A 428 -1.04 -13.11 8.00
CA LEU A 428 -1.19 -12.71 9.41
C LEU A 428 -0.26 -13.53 10.33
N ILE A 429 -0.12 -14.83 10.09
CA ILE A 429 0.83 -15.69 10.83
C ILE A 429 2.29 -15.29 10.55
N ASN A 430 2.60 -14.91 9.31
CA ASN A 430 3.93 -14.39 8.97
C ASN A 430 4.29 -13.10 9.72
N ASP A 431 3.31 -12.23 9.93
CA ASP A 431 3.49 -10.91 10.52
C ASP A 431 3.47 -10.96 12.05
N ASP A 432 2.65 -11.84 12.64
CA ASP A 432 2.60 -12.08 14.09
C ASP A 432 3.01 -13.52 14.45
N PRO A 433 4.23 -13.74 14.96
CA PRO A 433 4.70 -15.08 15.35
C PRO A 433 3.91 -15.70 16.52
N LYS A 434 3.03 -14.95 17.19
CA LYS A 434 2.13 -15.52 18.20
C LYS A 434 1.01 -16.36 17.58
N LEU A 435 0.70 -16.15 16.29
CA LEU A 435 -0.37 -16.84 15.59
C LEU A 435 0.06 -18.19 15.00
N GLY A 436 1.37 -18.47 14.96
CA GLY A 436 1.93 -19.71 14.41
C GLY A 436 3.35 -19.54 13.85
N GLY A 437 3.88 -20.61 13.29
CA GLY A 437 5.18 -20.67 12.65
C GLY A 437 5.09 -20.95 11.14
N VAL A 438 6.23 -21.36 10.57
CA VAL A 438 6.34 -21.63 9.13
C VAL A 438 5.42 -22.77 8.68
N ASP A 439 5.17 -23.77 9.53
CA ASP A 439 4.32 -24.91 9.18
C ASP A 439 2.83 -24.54 9.09
N GLU A 440 2.35 -23.68 9.97
CA GLU A 440 0.99 -23.14 9.90
C GLU A 440 0.82 -22.24 8.67
N ILE A 441 1.83 -21.40 8.35
CA ILE A 441 1.83 -20.58 7.13
C ILE A 441 1.74 -21.47 5.89
N LEU A 442 2.56 -22.51 5.81
CA LEU A 442 2.53 -23.47 4.70
C LEU A 442 1.18 -24.19 4.62
N SER A 443 0.58 -24.57 5.75
CA SER A 443 -0.75 -25.21 5.79
C SER A 443 -1.82 -24.30 5.20
N GLU A 444 -1.83 -23.02 5.56
CA GLU A 444 -2.77 -22.04 5.02
C GLU A 444 -2.51 -21.78 3.52
N LEU A 445 -1.26 -21.66 3.08
CA LEU A 445 -0.95 -21.50 1.65
C LEU A 445 -1.36 -22.70 0.80
N ASN A 446 -1.16 -23.93 1.30
CA ASN A 446 -1.60 -25.15 0.60
C ASN A 446 -3.14 -25.16 0.43
N LYS A 447 -3.89 -24.76 1.46
CA LYS A 447 -5.35 -24.63 1.37
C LYS A 447 -5.75 -23.55 0.35
N ALA A 448 -5.04 -22.41 0.34
CA ALA A 448 -5.26 -21.36 -0.65
C ALA A 448 -5.03 -21.88 -2.08
N ASN A 449 -3.91 -22.55 -2.32
CA ASN A 449 -3.53 -23.05 -3.64
C ASN A 449 -4.48 -24.14 -4.17
N ASN A 450 -5.00 -25.01 -3.29
CA ASN A 450 -5.98 -26.05 -3.66
C ASN A 450 -7.34 -25.48 -4.08
N LEU A 451 -7.66 -24.25 -3.67
CA LEU A 451 -8.92 -23.56 -3.98
C LEU A 451 -8.77 -22.48 -5.05
N ALA A 452 -7.54 -22.03 -5.33
CA ALA A 452 -7.26 -21.13 -6.43
C ALA A 452 -7.69 -21.77 -7.77
N SER A 453 -8.14 -20.95 -8.70
CA SER A 453 -8.55 -21.41 -10.03
C SER A 453 -7.30 -21.77 -10.83
N GLY A 454 -6.91 -23.04 -10.79
CA GLY A 454 -5.58 -23.48 -11.20
C GLY A 454 -4.55 -23.23 -10.09
N LYS A 455 -3.38 -23.88 -10.19
CA LYS A 455 -2.28 -23.63 -9.26
C LYS A 455 -1.73 -22.22 -9.51
N ASP A 456 -1.88 -21.32 -8.55
CA ASP A 456 -1.35 -19.95 -8.65
C ASP A 456 0.18 -20.00 -8.43
N PRO A 457 1.01 -19.68 -9.45
CA PRO A 457 2.47 -19.71 -9.31
C PRO A 457 2.98 -18.74 -8.24
N SER A 458 2.21 -17.71 -7.90
CA SER A 458 2.54 -16.78 -6.81
C SER A 458 2.54 -17.48 -5.45
N ILE A 459 1.57 -18.38 -5.22
CA ILE A 459 1.48 -19.14 -3.96
C ILE A 459 2.60 -20.18 -3.92
N LEU A 460 2.82 -20.90 -5.02
CA LEU A 460 3.91 -21.88 -5.14
C LEU A 460 5.28 -21.25 -4.86
N PHE A 461 5.51 -20.04 -5.38
CA PHE A 461 6.74 -19.29 -5.12
C PHE A 461 6.91 -19.01 -3.62
N LEU A 462 5.88 -18.48 -2.94
CA LEU A 462 5.94 -18.20 -1.50
C LEU A 462 6.16 -19.46 -0.64
N GLU A 463 5.48 -20.55 -0.97
CA GLU A 463 5.71 -21.85 -0.34
C GLU A 463 7.17 -22.29 -0.50
N ALA A 464 7.74 -22.13 -1.71
CA ALA A 464 9.12 -22.47 -1.95
C ALA A 464 10.09 -21.63 -1.10
N ILE A 465 9.86 -20.32 -0.97
CA ILE A 465 10.68 -19.44 -0.10
C ILE A 465 10.62 -19.90 1.36
N LEU A 466 9.46 -20.31 1.86
CA LEU A 466 9.31 -20.87 3.21
C LEU A 466 10.07 -22.20 3.36
N TYR A 467 10.08 -23.06 2.34
CA TYR A 467 10.90 -24.28 2.35
C TYR A 467 12.40 -24.00 2.28
N LEU A 468 12.84 -22.94 1.57
CA LEU A 468 14.23 -22.47 1.60
C LEU A 468 14.63 -22.02 3.00
N GLU A 469 13.77 -21.26 3.68
CA GLU A 469 13.96 -20.83 5.08
C GLU A 469 14.08 -22.04 6.02
N LYS A 470 13.28 -23.10 5.82
CA LYS A 470 13.40 -24.38 6.55
C LYS A 470 14.63 -25.21 6.15
N GLY A 471 15.35 -24.83 5.09
CA GLY A 471 16.47 -25.58 4.54
C GLY A 471 16.09 -26.84 3.75
N ASN A 472 14.81 -27.03 3.41
CA ASN A 472 14.35 -28.13 2.55
C ASN A 472 14.47 -27.74 1.08
N LEU A 473 15.71 -27.78 0.58
CA LEU A 473 16.07 -27.32 -0.76
C LEU A 473 15.42 -28.16 -1.88
N ASN A 474 15.22 -29.46 -1.68
CA ASN A 474 14.60 -30.33 -2.69
C ASN A 474 13.13 -29.96 -2.91
N LYS A 475 12.37 -29.77 -1.82
CA LYS A 475 10.96 -29.35 -1.92
C LYS A 475 10.84 -27.94 -2.50
N ALA A 476 11.71 -27.02 -2.09
CA ALA A 476 11.76 -25.67 -2.64
C ALA A 476 12.04 -25.67 -4.15
N ALA A 477 13.03 -26.43 -4.61
CA ALA A 477 13.35 -26.56 -6.04
C ALA A 477 12.16 -27.09 -6.85
N PHE A 478 11.47 -28.13 -6.36
CA PHE A 478 10.28 -28.69 -7.00
C PHE A 478 9.11 -27.69 -7.12
N LEU A 479 8.92 -26.84 -6.11
CA LEU A 479 7.88 -25.81 -6.14
C LEU A 479 8.26 -24.64 -7.05
N LEU A 480 9.53 -24.23 -7.05
CA LEU A 480 10.04 -23.17 -7.93
C LEU A 480 10.00 -23.58 -9.40
N GLU A 481 10.27 -24.84 -9.72
CA GLU A 481 10.14 -25.39 -11.07
C GLU A 481 8.68 -25.34 -11.54
N GLN A 482 7.73 -25.82 -10.73
CA GLN A 482 6.31 -25.67 -11.05
C GLN A 482 5.87 -24.21 -11.17
N ALA A 483 6.35 -23.33 -10.29
CA ALA A 483 6.04 -21.91 -10.36
C ALA A 483 6.58 -21.30 -11.67
N GLU A 484 7.79 -21.65 -12.08
CA GLU A 484 8.39 -21.19 -13.34
C GLU A 484 7.65 -21.72 -14.57
N ASP A 485 7.27 -22.99 -14.57
CA ASP A 485 6.54 -23.63 -15.67
C ASP A 485 5.16 -22.99 -15.88
N LEU A 486 4.42 -22.78 -14.78
CA LEU A 486 3.09 -22.19 -14.79
C LEU A 486 3.07 -20.68 -15.00
N GLU A 487 4.18 -19.99 -14.73
CA GLU A 487 4.23 -18.54 -14.80
C GLU A 487 4.30 -18.02 -16.25
N THR A 488 3.34 -17.17 -16.59
CA THR A 488 3.17 -16.55 -17.90
C THR A 488 3.68 -15.10 -17.94
N SER A 489 3.81 -14.43 -16.80
CA SER A 489 4.49 -13.14 -16.69
C SER A 489 6.00 -13.33 -16.88
N SER A 490 6.57 -12.71 -17.92
CA SER A 490 8.02 -12.75 -18.18
C SER A 490 8.86 -12.32 -16.96
N PHE A 491 8.37 -11.32 -16.22
CA PHE A 491 9.06 -10.81 -15.03
C PHE A 491 9.05 -11.83 -13.89
N ARG A 492 7.89 -12.39 -13.54
CA ARG A 492 7.76 -13.37 -12.45
C ARG A 492 8.37 -14.72 -12.82
N LYS A 493 8.34 -15.11 -14.10
CA LYS A 493 8.95 -16.34 -14.59
C LYS A 493 10.46 -16.31 -14.37
N GLN A 494 11.10 -15.18 -14.70
CA GLN A 494 12.53 -14.96 -14.44
C GLN A 494 12.85 -14.90 -12.93
N GLN A 495 11.95 -14.38 -12.09
CA GLN A 495 12.08 -14.44 -10.63
C GLN A 495 12.14 -15.89 -10.14
N SER A 496 11.17 -16.74 -10.53
CA SER A 496 11.15 -18.17 -10.18
C SER A 496 12.36 -18.91 -10.73
N ALA A 497 12.76 -18.66 -11.98
CA ALA A 497 13.95 -19.23 -12.59
C ALA A 497 15.24 -18.87 -11.84
N LEU A 498 15.37 -17.63 -11.36
CA LEU A 498 16.55 -17.19 -10.61
C LEU A 498 16.66 -17.95 -9.28
N TRP A 499 15.56 -18.00 -8.52
CA TRP A 499 15.53 -18.71 -7.24
C TRP A 499 15.73 -20.22 -7.43
N LEU A 500 15.22 -20.79 -8.52
CA LEU A 500 15.46 -22.18 -8.89
C LEU A 500 16.95 -22.41 -9.21
N ALA A 501 17.56 -21.56 -10.04
CA ALA A 501 18.98 -21.65 -10.40
C ALA A 501 19.88 -21.61 -9.15
N ARG A 502 19.61 -20.67 -8.24
CA ARG A 502 20.32 -20.54 -6.95
C ARG A 502 20.17 -21.80 -6.11
N THR A 503 18.95 -22.33 -5.99
CA THR A 503 18.66 -23.55 -5.22
C THR A 503 19.36 -24.78 -5.80
N GLN A 504 19.29 -24.96 -7.13
CA GLN A 504 19.94 -26.07 -7.82
C GLN A 504 21.46 -26.01 -7.72
N SER A 505 22.05 -24.80 -7.72
CA SER A 505 23.49 -24.61 -7.54
C SER A 505 23.96 -25.10 -6.16
N VAL A 506 23.18 -24.84 -5.11
CA VAL A 506 23.47 -25.30 -3.75
C VAL A 506 23.25 -26.81 -3.59
N LEU A 507 22.30 -27.39 -4.32
CA LEU A 507 22.10 -28.84 -4.40
C LEU A 507 23.20 -29.58 -5.18
N GLY A 508 24.20 -28.88 -5.72
CA GLY A 508 25.26 -29.47 -6.55
C GLY A 508 24.84 -29.83 -7.97
N LYS A 509 23.61 -29.47 -8.39
CA LYS A 509 23.05 -29.75 -9.71
C LYS A 509 23.43 -28.64 -10.71
N GLN A 510 24.73 -28.43 -10.89
CA GLN A 510 25.27 -27.28 -11.65
C GLN A 510 24.76 -27.19 -13.09
N ARG A 511 24.55 -28.32 -13.78
CA ARG A 511 23.99 -28.34 -15.14
C ARG A 511 22.58 -27.73 -15.20
N ILE A 512 21.73 -28.07 -14.23
CA ILE A 512 20.37 -27.52 -14.13
C ILE A 512 20.43 -26.05 -13.72
N ALA A 513 21.28 -25.70 -12.75
CA ALA A 513 21.47 -24.31 -12.35
C ALA A 513 21.89 -23.42 -13.52
N ASN A 514 22.88 -23.87 -14.32
CA ASN A 514 23.34 -23.15 -15.50
C ASN A 514 22.24 -22.99 -16.54
N HIS A 515 21.42 -24.02 -16.78
CA HIS A 515 20.28 -23.92 -17.70
C HIS A 515 19.36 -22.73 -17.35
N PHE A 516 18.98 -22.58 -16.08
CA PHE A 516 18.10 -21.48 -15.67
C PHE A 516 18.82 -20.12 -15.61
N TYR A 517 20.10 -20.08 -15.21
CA TYR A 517 20.89 -18.84 -15.31
C TYR A 517 21.01 -18.36 -16.77
N ASP A 518 21.26 -19.28 -17.70
CA ASP A 518 21.38 -18.98 -19.13
C ASP A 518 20.03 -18.57 -19.74
N LYS A 519 18.92 -19.20 -19.31
CA LYS A 519 17.55 -18.83 -19.69
C LYS A 519 17.27 -17.35 -19.36
N ILE A 520 17.70 -16.87 -18.19
CA ILE A 520 17.56 -15.46 -17.80
C ILE A 520 18.54 -14.57 -18.59
N ARG A 521 19.80 -14.99 -18.78
CA ARG A 521 20.78 -14.19 -19.52
C ARG A 521 20.33 -13.93 -20.97
N ASN A 522 19.78 -14.97 -21.60
CA ASN A 522 19.32 -14.98 -22.98
C ASN A 522 17.88 -14.49 -23.16
N SER A 523 17.17 -14.16 -22.07
CA SER A 523 15.81 -13.60 -22.16
C SER A 523 15.83 -12.26 -22.89
N LYS A 524 14.70 -11.83 -23.44
CA LYS A 524 14.59 -10.49 -24.02
C LYS A 524 14.82 -9.44 -22.92
N THR A 525 15.75 -8.51 -23.14
CA THR A 525 16.01 -7.43 -22.19
C THR A 525 14.86 -6.42 -22.26
N GLU A 526 14.09 -6.34 -21.19
CA GLU A 526 13.06 -5.31 -20.98
C GLU A 526 13.45 -4.52 -19.73
N PHE A 527 13.06 -3.25 -19.64
CA PHE A 527 13.41 -2.41 -18.49
C PHE A 527 13.01 -3.07 -17.16
N SER A 528 11.83 -3.69 -17.12
CA SER A 528 11.32 -4.42 -15.96
C SER A 528 12.16 -5.65 -15.60
N THR A 529 12.79 -6.34 -16.56
CA THR A 529 13.48 -7.63 -16.33
C THR A 529 15.00 -7.50 -16.17
N GLN A 530 15.57 -6.30 -16.42
CA GLN A 530 17.01 -6.05 -16.29
C GLN A 530 17.60 -6.45 -14.95
N ILE A 531 16.82 -6.28 -13.86
CA ILE A 531 17.27 -6.67 -12.52
C ILE A 531 17.63 -8.15 -12.43
N TRP A 532 16.87 -9.04 -13.08
CA TRP A 532 17.13 -10.47 -13.01
C TRP A 532 18.45 -10.82 -13.67
N LYS A 533 18.76 -10.19 -14.81
CA LYS A 533 20.06 -10.32 -15.45
C LYS A 533 21.20 -9.80 -14.58
N GLN A 534 21.00 -8.68 -13.90
CA GLN A 534 21.99 -8.13 -12.96
C GLN A 534 22.27 -9.10 -11.80
N LYS A 535 21.22 -9.70 -11.21
CA LYS A 535 21.39 -10.72 -10.15
C LYS A 535 22.09 -11.97 -10.67
N VAL A 536 21.75 -12.45 -11.85
CA VAL A 536 22.47 -13.59 -12.50
C VAL A 536 23.95 -13.28 -12.69
N PHE A 537 24.29 -12.07 -13.12
CA PHE A 537 25.69 -11.65 -13.27
C PHE A 537 26.43 -11.63 -11.92
N GLN A 538 25.78 -11.14 -10.86
CA GLN A 538 26.34 -11.10 -9.50
C GLN A 538 26.54 -12.49 -8.89
N ASP A 539 25.63 -13.43 -9.17
CA ASP A 539 25.70 -14.80 -8.66
C ASP A 539 26.88 -15.58 -9.25
N LYS A 540 27.41 -15.20 -10.43
CA LYS A 540 28.54 -15.90 -11.10
C LYS A 540 28.33 -17.42 -11.20
N GLY A 541 27.07 -17.85 -11.38
CA GLY A 541 26.68 -19.26 -11.52
C GLY A 541 26.62 -20.08 -10.24
N LYS A 542 26.88 -19.50 -9.05
CA LYS A 542 26.82 -20.21 -7.76
C LYS A 542 26.20 -19.34 -6.67
N TYR A 543 25.47 -19.94 -5.75
CA TYR A 543 24.86 -19.20 -4.64
C TYR A 543 25.21 -19.80 -3.28
N SER A 544 25.10 -18.99 -2.23
CA SER A 544 25.43 -19.42 -0.86
C SER A 544 24.28 -20.17 -0.21
N ALA A 545 24.54 -21.37 0.31
CA ALA A 545 23.58 -22.14 1.10
C ALA A 545 23.08 -21.36 2.33
N LYS A 546 23.98 -20.59 2.97
CA LYS A 546 23.65 -19.73 4.11
C LYS A 546 22.66 -18.63 3.69
N LYS A 547 22.91 -17.96 2.55
CA LYS A 547 22.01 -16.91 2.04
C LYS A 547 20.64 -17.47 1.67
N LEU A 548 20.54 -18.66 1.06
CA LEU A 548 19.24 -19.29 0.76
C LEU A 548 18.38 -19.54 1.99
N ARG A 549 19.00 -19.87 3.14
CA ARG A 549 18.27 -20.10 4.39
C ARG A 549 17.92 -18.82 5.13
N GLN A 550 18.47 -17.69 4.71
CA GLN A 550 18.26 -16.37 5.32
C GLN A 550 17.34 -15.51 4.46
N VAL A 551 16.25 -16.11 4.00
CA VAL A 551 15.20 -15.45 3.21
C VAL A 551 13.93 -15.35 4.02
N THR A 552 13.07 -14.39 3.69
CA THR A 552 11.69 -14.34 4.18
C THR A 552 10.75 -14.00 3.06
N PRO A 553 9.55 -14.60 3.02
CA PRO A 553 8.54 -14.22 2.04
C PRO A 553 8.00 -12.82 2.31
N ASN A 554 7.70 -12.11 1.23
CA ASN A 554 6.89 -10.90 1.21
C ASN A 554 5.55 -11.22 0.53
N PHE A 555 4.48 -11.27 1.33
CA PHE A 555 3.14 -11.65 0.90
C PHE A 555 2.41 -10.56 0.09
N ILE A 556 2.89 -9.33 0.06
CA ILE A 556 2.20 -8.23 -0.64
C ILE A 556 2.65 -8.18 -2.10
N ILE A 557 3.97 -8.15 -2.31
CA ILE A 557 4.55 -8.03 -3.65
C ILE A 557 5.01 -9.38 -4.23
N VAL A 558 4.79 -10.49 -3.50
CA VAL A 558 5.20 -11.86 -3.90
C VAL A 558 6.70 -11.90 -4.20
N GLU A 559 7.52 -11.75 -3.18
CA GLU A 559 8.98 -11.62 -3.28
C GLU A 559 9.67 -12.36 -2.14
N ALA A 560 10.95 -12.67 -2.31
CA ALA A 560 11.81 -13.11 -1.22
C ALA A 560 12.70 -11.94 -0.78
N ASN A 561 12.59 -11.52 0.48
CA ASN A 561 13.56 -10.58 1.05
C ASN A 561 14.88 -11.34 1.26
N GLU A 562 15.91 -10.94 0.53
CA GLU A 562 17.27 -11.46 0.63
C GLU A 562 18.16 -10.54 1.50
N LEU A 563 19.27 -11.10 2.01
CA LEU A 563 20.26 -10.42 2.86
C LEU A 563 21.57 -10.05 2.14
#